data_AF-A0A5R2MW91-F1
#
_entry.id   AF-A0A5R2MW91-F1
#
_cell.length_a   1.000
_cell.length_b   1.000
_cell.length_c   1.000
_cell.angle_alpha   90.00
_cell.angle_beta   90.00
_cell.angle_gamma   90.00
#
_symmetry.space_group_name_H-M   'P 1'
#
loop_
_entity.id
_entity.type
_entity.pdbx_description
1 polymer ?
#
loop_
_entity_poly.entity_id
_entity_poly.type
_entity_poly.pdbx_seq_one_letter_code
_entity_poly.pdbx_strand_id
1 'polypeptide(L)'
;KLSSNGMAYAIVSFYTSCFRGLPLLMQVYLIYMGLPQVGYVINAVPAGVLALSLCSGAYMTEIFRSGIASIDRGQWEASRSLGFGFALTMRRIILPQALPVIIPPMGNTF
;
A
#
# COMPACT_ATOMS: atom_id res chain seq x y z
N LYS A 1 -10.20 7.85 2.06
CA LYS A 1 -9.19 8.26 3.07
C LYS A 1 -9.29 7.28 4.23
N LEU A 2 -8.25 6.49 4.51
CA LEU A 2 -8.33 5.44 5.55
C LEU A 2 -7.82 5.90 6.92
N SER A 3 -6.85 6.83 6.95
CA SER A 3 -6.31 7.42 8.18
C SER A 3 -6.93 8.79 8.46
N SER A 4 -7.19 9.07 9.74
CA SER A 4 -7.62 10.39 10.22
C SER A 4 -6.46 11.40 10.27
N ASN A 5 -5.20 10.94 10.31
CA ASN A 5 -4.02 11.79 10.33
C ASN A 5 -3.68 12.30 8.92
N GLY A 6 -3.74 13.63 8.73
CA GLY A 6 -3.50 14.27 7.44
C GLY A 6 -2.08 14.07 6.90
N MET A 7 -1.06 14.12 7.77
CA MET A 7 0.34 13.98 7.37
C MET A 7 0.65 12.56 6.92
N ALA A 8 0.19 11.55 7.67
CA ALA A 8 0.34 10.15 7.28
C ALA A 8 -0.35 9.86 5.94
N TYR A 9 -1.55 10.43 5.73
CA TYR A 9 -2.25 10.32 4.46
C TYR A 9 -1.46 10.95 3.30
N ALA A 10 -0.90 12.14 3.49
CA ALA A 10 -0.12 12.83 2.46
C ALA A 10 1.14 12.04 2.08
N ILE A 11 1.89 11.52 3.06
CA ILE A 11 3.11 10.73 2.82
C ILE A 11 2.78 9.46 2.03
N VAL A 12 1.75 8.72 2.45
CA VAL A 12 1.35 7.48 1.77
C VAL A 12 0.84 7.76 0.37
N SER A 13 0.03 8.82 0.18
CA SER A 13 -0.45 9.21 -1.15
C SER A 13 0.69 9.63 -2.07
N PHE A 14 1.66 10.41 -1.59
CA PHE A 14 2.84 10.76 -2.37
C PHE A 14 3.62 9.51 -2.78
N TYR A 15 3.92 8.64 -1.82
CA TYR A 15 4.60 7.36 -2.08
C TYR A 15 3.89 6.53 -3.15
N THR A 16 2.59 6.24 -2.97
CA THR A 16 1.87 5.39 -3.92
C THR A 16 1.74 6.03 -5.30
N SER A 17 1.56 7.35 -5.39
CA SER A 17 1.52 8.07 -6.66
C SER A 17 2.87 8.05 -7.38
N CYS A 18 3.98 8.29 -6.68
CA CYS A 18 5.32 8.29 -7.28
C CYS A 18 5.70 6.91 -7.84
N PHE A 19 5.61 5.86 -7.03
CA PHE A 19 6.11 4.53 -7.42
C PHE A 19 5.17 3.79 -8.39
N ARG A 20 3.88 4.15 -8.45
CA ARG A 20 2.96 3.65 -9.51
C ARG A 20 3.02 4.48 -10.79
N GLY A 21 3.45 5.75 -10.71
CA GLY A 21 3.56 6.65 -11.85
C GLY A 21 4.87 6.52 -12.63
N LEU A 22 5.93 5.97 -12.01
CA LEU A 22 7.23 5.77 -12.63
C LEU A 22 7.36 4.33 -13.20
N PRO A 23 7.84 4.16 -14.45
CA PRO A 23 8.19 2.84 -14.97
C PRO A 23 9.19 2.12 -14.05
N LEU A 24 9.00 0.82 -13.82
CA LEU A 24 9.90 0.04 -12.94
C LEU A 24 11.37 0.14 -13.38
N LEU A 25 11.63 0.15 -14.69
CA LEU A 25 12.97 0.33 -15.23
C LEU A 25 13.62 1.65 -14.79
N MET A 26 12.85 2.74 -14.73
CA MET A 26 13.32 4.02 -14.22
C MET A 26 13.65 3.94 -12.72
N GLN A 27 12.85 3.21 -11.95
CA GLN A 27 13.12 3.02 -10.51
C GLN A 27 14.43 2.25 -10.29
N VAL A 28 14.65 1.16 -11.03
CA VAL A 28 15.91 0.39 -11.00
C VAL A 28 17.08 1.29 -11.40
N TYR A 29 16.94 2.08 -12.46
CA TYR A 29 17.97 3.00 -12.93
C TYR A 29 18.35 4.05 -11.88
N LEU A 30 17.35 4.71 -11.28
CA LEU A 30 17.57 5.72 -10.23
C LEU A 30 18.26 5.12 -9.00
N ILE A 31 17.91 3.90 -8.61
CA ILE A 31 18.50 3.23 -7.45
C ILE A 31 19.92 2.75 -7.78
N TYR A 32 20.13 2.10 -8.92
CA TYR A 32 21.42 1.49 -9.24
C TYR A 32 22.45 2.50 -9.75
N MET A 33 22.05 3.45 -10.59
CA MET A 33 22.96 4.45 -11.18
C MET A 33 22.86 5.83 -10.52
N GLY A 34 21.72 6.17 -9.91
CA GLY A 34 21.51 7.47 -9.26
C GLY A 34 22.07 7.54 -7.84
N LEU A 35 21.80 6.55 -6.98
CA LEU A 35 22.33 6.54 -5.60
C LEU A 35 23.87 6.66 -5.51
N PRO A 36 24.67 6.04 -6.39
CA PRO A 36 26.12 6.24 -6.38
C PRO A 36 26.54 7.71 -6.55
N GLN A 37 25.76 8.53 -7.26
CA GLN A 37 26.08 9.96 -7.46
C GLN A 37 25.99 10.79 -6.18
N VAL A 38 25.25 10.30 -5.18
CA VAL A 38 25.12 10.91 -3.85
C VAL A 38 25.92 10.17 -2.77
N GLY A 39 26.85 9.30 -3.19
CA GLY A 39 27.80 8.61 -2.30
C GLY A 39 27.35 7.23 -1.79
N TYR A 40 26.19 6.74 -2.23
CA TYR A 40 25.67 5.44 -1.82
C TYR A 40 25.81 4.40 -2.93
N VAL A 41 26.83 3.56 -2.84
CA VAL A 41 27.06 2.47 -3.81
C VAL A 41 26.29 1.24 -3.37
N ILE A 42 25.43 0.73 -4.26
CA ILE A 42 24.63 -0.46 -4.04
C ILE A 42 24.84 -1.47 -5.18
N ASN A 43 25.02 -2.74 -4.84
CA ASN A 43 25.18 -3.79 -5.83
C ASN A 43 23.87 -4.03 -6.60
N ALA A 44 23.97 -4.62 -7.80
CA ALA A 44 22.81 -4.80 -8.69
C ALA A 44 21.66 -5.59 -8.06
N VAL A 45 21.96 -6.67 -7.32
CA VAL A 45 20.95 -7.50 -6.66
C VAL A 45 20.15 -6.72 -5.61
N PRO A 46 20.76 -6.10 -4.57
CA PRO A 46 20.00 -5.33 -3.60
C PRO A 46 19.32 -4.10 -4.21
N ALA A 47 19.87 -3.48 -5.27
CA ALA A 47 19.17 -2.42 -6.01
C ALA A 47 17.88 -2.92 -6.67
N GLY A 48 17.94 -4.08 -7.32
CA GLY A 48 16.76 -4.74 -7.92
C GLY A 48 15.71 -5.08 -6.87
N VAL A 49 16.13 -5.67 -5.74
CA VAL A 49 15.23 -5.99 -4.62
C VAL A 49 14.55 -4.73 -4.08
N LEU A 50 15.29 -3.63 -3.90
CA LEU A 50 14.71 -2.36 -3.44
C LEU A 50 13.70 -1.79 -4.44
N ALA A 51 14.07 -1.71 -5.72
CA ALA A 51 13.20 -1.19 -6.76
C ALA A 51 11.89 -1.98 -6.86
N LEU A 52 11.99 -3.31 -6.90
CA LEU A 52 10.84 -4.20 -6.93
C LEU A 52 9.99 -4.04 -5.66
N SER A 53 10.61 -4.00 -4.48
CA SER A 53 9.88 -3.89 -3.21
C SER A 53 9.11 -2.57 -3.09
N LEU A 54 9.70 -1.45 -3.55
CA LEU A 54 9.05 -0.14 -3.55
C LEU A 54 7.87 -0.12 -4.54
N CYS A 55 8.08 -0.62 -5.76
CA CYS A 55 7.03 -0.70 -6.77
C CYS A 55 5.87 -1.60 -6.30
N SER A 56 6.17 -2.85 -5.95
CA SER A 56 5.19 -3.82 -5.46
C SER A 56 4.49 -3.34 -4.20
N GLY A 57 5.21 -2.72 -3.25
CA GLY A 57 4.61 -2.16 -2.03
C GLY A 57 3.61 -1.04 -2.32
N ALA A 58 3.87 -0.20 -3.33
CA ALA A 58 2.94 0.85 -3.75
C ALA A 58 1.64 0.26 -4.36
N TYR A 59 1.74 -0.77 -5.20
CA TYR A 59 0.57 -1.48 -5.70
C TYR A 59 -0.19 -2.21 -4.58
N MET A 60 0.52 -2.90 -3.68
CA MET A 60 -0.10 -3.62 -2.56
C MET A 60 -0.87 -2.67 -1.64
N THR A 61 -0.32 -1.49 -1.34
CA THR A 61 -1.03 -0.45 -0.56
C THR A 61 -2.39 -0.11 -1.16
N GLU A 62 -2.46 -0.03 -2.49
CA GLU A 62 -3.68 0.34 -3.21
C GLU A 62 -4.68 -0.80 -3.31
N ILE A 63 -4.21 -2.05 -3.41
CA ILE A 63 -5.04 -3.25 -3.30
C ILE A 63 -5.67 -3.34 -1.90
N PHE A 64 -4.89 -3.13 -0.84
CA PHE A 64 -5.45 -3.11 0.52
C PHE A 64 -6.44 -1.96 0.70
N ARG A 65 -6.12 -0.75 0.20
CA ARG A 65 -7.01 0.40 0.28
C ARG A 65 -8.33 0.14 -0.46
N SER A 66 -8.29 -0.43 -1.66
CA SER A 66 -9.48 -0.73 -2.44
C SER A 66 -10.32 -1.84 -1.81
N GLY A 67 -9.69 -2.91 -1.32
CA GLY A 67 -10.38 -4.02 -0.66
C GLY A 67 -11.03 -3.64 0.68
N ILE A 68 -10.44 -2.72 1.44
CA ILE A 68 -11.11 -2.17 2.63
C ILE A 68 -12.25 -1.24 2.24
N ALA A 69 -12.06 -0.43 1.19
CA ALA A 69 -13.08 0.52 0.72
C ALA A 69 -14.27 -0.15 0.02
N SER A 70 -14.13 -1.40 -0.45
CA SER A 70 -15.22 -2.16 -1.06
C SER A 70 -16.20 -2.75 -0.04
N ILE A 71 -15.88 -2.71 1.26
CA ILE A 71 -16.79 -3.20 2.30
C ILE A 71 -17.96 -2.23 2.45
N ASP A 72 -19.17 -2.81 2.43
CA ASP A 72 -20.42 -2.06 2.51
C ASP A 72 -20.46 -1.14 3.75
N ARG A 73 -20.94 0.09 3.56
CA ARG A 73 -21.00 1.10 4.62
C ARG A 73 -21.88 0.67 5.79
N GLY A 74 -22.91 -0.15 5.55
CA GLY A 74 -23.78 -0.71 6.57
C GLY A 74 -23.01 -1.54 7.61
N GLN A 75 -21.93 -2.23 7.23
CA GLN A 75 -21.08 -2.95 8.20
C GLN A 75 -20.39 -1.99 9.18
N TRP A 76 -19.92 -0.84 8.68
CA TRP A 76 -19.30 0.19 9.50
C TRP A 76 -20.30 0.87 10.43
N GLU A 77 -21.49 1.18 9.90
CA GLU A 77 -22.58 1.81 10.65
C GLU A 77 -23.14 0.87 11.72
N ALA A 78 -23.40 -0.39 11.39
CA ALA A 78 -23.85 -1.41 12.34
C ALA A 78 -22.85 -1.62 13.48
N SER A 79 -21.55 -1.70 13.16
CA SER A 79 -20.49 -1.81 14.17
C SER A 79 -20.51 -0.63 15.15
N ARG A 80 -20.71 0.59 14.62
CA ARG A 80 -20.78 1.80 15.44
C ARG A 80 -22.05 1.84 16.29
N SER A 81 -23.18 1.40 15.76
CA SER A 81 -24.45 1.28 16.50
C SER A 81 -24.38 0.27 17.65
N LEU A 82 -23.55 -0.75 17.52
CA LEU A 82 -23.24 -1.71 18.59
C LEU A 82 -22.19 -1.20 19.59
N GLY A 83 -21.72 0.05 19.44
CA GLY A 83 -20.73 0.66 20.33
C GLY A 83 -19.29 0.17 20.13
N PHE A 84 -18.98 -0.49 19.01
CA PHE A 84 -17.61 -0.95 18.75
C PHE A 84 -16.69 0.22 18.38
N GLY A 85 -15.50 0.23 19.00
CA GLY A 85 -14.42 1.13 18.61
C GLY A 85 -13.74 0.70 17.30
N PHE A 86 -13.03 1.64 16.65
CA PHE A 86 -12.40 1.44 15.34
C PHE A 86 -11.52 0.18 15.26
N ALA A 87 -10.69 -0.06 16.28
CA ALA A 87 -9.80 -1.22 16.30
C ALA A 87 -10.57 -2.56 16.32
N LEU A 88 -11.68 -2.62 17.07
CA LEU A 88 -12.53 -3.80 17.16
C LEU A 88 -13.30 -4.01 15.85
N THR A 89 -13.91 -2.95 15.31
CA THR A 89 -14.59 -2.96 14.01
C THR A 89 -13.65 -3.42 12.90
N MET A 90 -12.44 -2.84 12.83
CA MET A 90 -11.45 -3.19 11.81
C MET A 90 -11.06 -4.66 11.93
N ARG A 91 -10.69 -5.13 13.14
CA ARG A 91 -10.18 -6.48 13.36
C ARG A 91 -11.23 -7.57 13.20
N ARG A 92 -12.47 -7.35 13.67
CA ARG A 92 -13.50 -8.41 13.73
C ARG A 92 -14.53 -8.37 12.62
N ILE A 93 -14.69 -7.25 11.93
CA ILE A 93 -15.79 -7.07 10.97
C ILE A 93 -15.23 -6.74 9.60
N ILE A 94 -14.45 -5.66 9.48
CA ILE A 94 -14.01 -5.16 8.17
C ILE A 94 -12.89 -6.01 7.57
N LEU A 95 -11.81 -6.28 8.30
CA LEU A 95 -10.68 -7.04 7.76
C LEU A 95 -11.06 -8.46 7.32
N PRO A 96 -11.82 -9.25 8.10
CA PRO A 96 -12.23 -10.58 7.65
C PRO A 96 -13.04 -10.57 6.35
N GLN A 97 -13.83 -9.52 6.09
CA GLN A 97 -14.58 -9.35 4.85
C GLN A 97 -13.72 -8.82 3.70
N ALA A 98 -12.74 -7.95 4.01
CA ALA A 98 -11.86 -7.35 3.00
C ALA A 98 -10.80 -8.33 2.49
N LEU A 99 -10.29 -9.23 3.34
CA LEU A 99 -9.22 -10.16 2.99
C LEU A 99 -9.54 -11.06 1.77
N PRO A 100 -10.72 -11.68 1.66
CA PRO A 100 -11.10 -12.44 0.46
C PRO A 100 -11.09 -11.62 -0.83
N VAL A 101 -11.30 -10.30 -0.74
CA VAL A 101 -11.25 -9.38 -1.90
C VAL A 101 -9.81 -8.94 -2.20
N ILE A 102 -8.98 -8.81 -1.17
CA ILE A 102 -7.56 -8.37 -1.26
C ILE A 102 -6.65 -9.49 -1.79
N ILE A 103 -6.85 -10.73 -1.35
CA ILE A 103 -5.93 -11.85 -1.64
C ILE A 103 -5.82 -12.18 -3.15
N PRO A 104 -6.92 -12.29 -3.93
CA PRO A 104 -6.83 -12.63 -5.35
C PRO A 104 -5.98 -11.65 -6.20
N PRO A 105 -6.19 -10.31 -6.14
CA PRO A 105 -5.39 -9.38 -6.92
C PRO A 105 -3.93 -9.32 -6.47
N MET A 106 -3.60 -9.65 -5.20
CA MET A 106 -2.21 -9.77 -4.78
C MET A 106 -1.47 -10.87 -5.55
N GLY A 107 -2.11 -12.01 -5.79
CA GLY A 107 -1.54 -13.10 -6.58
C GLY A 107 -1.44 -12.78 -8.07
N ASN A 108 -2.33 -11.93 -8.60
CA ASN A 108 -2.34 -11.53 -10.01
C ASN A 108 -1.31 -10.42 -10.35
N THR A 109 -0.78 -9.72 -9.34
CA THR A 109 0.26 -8.69 -9.52
C THR A 109 1.69 -9.23 -9.60
N PHE A 110 1.87 -10.56 -9.64
CA PHE A 110 3.15 -11.24 -9.78
C PHE A 110 3.19 -12.16 -11.00
#